data_AF-A0A356BZU6-F1
#
_entry.id   AF-A0A356BZU6-F1
#
_cell.length_a   1.000
_cell.length_b   1.000
_cell.length_c   1.000
_cell.angle_alpha   90.00
_cell.angle_beta   90.00
_cell.angle_gamma   90.00
#
_symmetry.space_group_name_H-M   'P 1'
#
loop_
_entity.id
_entity.type
_entity.pdbx_description
1 polymer ?
#
loop_
_entity_poly.entity_id
_entity_poly.type
_entity_poly.pdbx_seq_one_letter_code
_entity_poly.pdbx_strand_id
1 'polypeptide(L)'
;AKMDGAIVLSSDAKRILYANTQLVPDSMIPSFETGTRHKTAERVAKQTGQLVISISQRRNIITIYRGNWKYIIRDVSVILAKANQALSTLEKYRSVFQQSLTNLSALEFEDLVTLTDVTTVLQRSQMVNRIAWEIE
;
A
#
# COMPACT_ATOMS: atom_id res chain seq x y z
N ALA A 1 -6.80 -4.95 -23.36
CA ALA A 1 -6.76 -4.65 -24.81
C ALA A 1 -7.14 -5.92 -25.57
N LYS A 2 -7.74 -5.78 -26.77
CA LYS A 2 -8.14 -6.93 -27.61
C LYS A 2 -7.02 -7.42 -28.54
N MET A 3 -6.04 -6.57 -28.81
CA MET A 3 -4.90 -6.86 -29.68
C MET A 3 -3.66 -7.20 -28.84
N ASP A 4 -2.77 -8.01 -29.40
CA ASP A 4 -1.47 -8.32 -28.80
C ASP A 4 -0.49 -7.13 -28.90
N GLY A 5 0.66 -7.26 -28.24
CA GLY A 5 1.69 -6.21 -28.25
C GLY A 5 1.51 -5.14 -27.18
N ALA A 6 2.21 -4.02 -27.38
CA ALA A 6 2.24 -2.88 -26.48
C ALA A 6 1.45 -1.69 -27.05
N ILE A 7 1.11 -0.77 -26.14
CA ILE A 7 0.52 0.52 -26.45
C ILE A 7 1.47 1.59 -25.89
N VAL A 8 1.79 2.60 -26.70
CA VAL A 8 2.61 3.73 -26.31
C VAL A 8 1.71 4.95 -26.21
N LEU A 9 1.75 5.61 -25.05
CA LEU A 9 0.96 6.80 -24.77
C LEU A 9 1.88 8.04 -24.73
N SER A 10 1.29 9.22 -24.89
CA SER A 10 1.97 10.47 -24.51
C SER A 10 2.24 10.50 -23.00
N SER A 11 3.23 11.29 -22.57
CA SER A 11 3.63 11.38 -21.17
C SER A 11 2.52 11.85 -20.23
N ASP A 12 1.54 12.59 -20.76
CA ASP A 12 0.32 13.04 -20.05
C ASP A 12 -0.86 12.05 -20.17
N ALA A 13 -0.64 10.89 -20.80
CA ALA A 13 -1.63 9.84 -21.08
C ALA A 13 -2.86 10.30 -21.91
N LYS A 14 -2.82 11.47 -22.55
CA LYS A 14 -3.96 12.00 -23.32
C LYS A 14 -4.06 11.46 -24.74
N ARG A 15 -2.98 10.90 -25.29
CA ARG A 15 -2.93 10.40 -26.67
C ARG A 15 -2.34 9.00 -26.72
N ILE A 16 -2.91 8.16 -27.58
CA ILE A 16 -2.28 6.92 -28.01
C ILE A 16 -1.38 7.27 -29.19
N LEU A 17 -0.07 7.14 -29.02
CA LEU A 17 0.91 7.38 -30.07
C LEU A 17 1.05 6.16 -30.97
N TYR A 18 1.07 4.97 -30.36
CA TYR A 18 1.15 3.70 -31.06
C TYR A 18 0.34 2.63 -30.34
N ALA A 19 -0.17 1.66 -31.11
CA ALA A 19 -0.85 0.48 -30.63
C ALA A 19 -0.40 -0.75 -31.43
N ASN A 20 -0.50 -1.94 -30.83
CA ASN A 20 -0.06 -3.20 -31.42
C ASN A 20 1.43 -3.19 -31.81
N THR A 21 2.27 -2.57 -30.99
CA THR A 21 3.71 -2.47 -31.24
C THR A 21 4.51 -3.49 -30.47
N GLN A 22 5.59 -4.00 -31.07
CA GLN A 22 6.58 -4.80 -30.36
C GLN A 22 7.64 -3.90 -29.76
N LEU A 23 7.84 -3.98 -28.44
CA LEU A 23 8.95 -3.29 -27.76
C LEU A 23 10.17 -4.21 -27.77
N VAL A 24 11.29 -3.70 -28.30
CA VAL A 24 12.56 -4.44 -28.44
C VAL A 24 13.65 -3.71 -27.64
N PRO A 25 13.70 -3.88 -26.31
CA PRO A 25 14.77 -3.32 -25.49
C PRO A 25 16.06 -4.12 -25.65
N ASP A 26 17.18 -3.55 -25.22
CA ASP A 26 18.47 -4.22 -25.17
C ASP A 26 18.40 -5.49 -24.30
N SER A 27 18.83 -6.61 -24.88
CA SER A 27 18.82 -7.93 -24.24
C SER A 27 19.90 -8.08 -23.16
N MET A 28 20.94 -7.24 -23.19
CA MET A 28 22.01 -7.20 -22.18
C MET A 28 21.53 -6.60 -20.86
N ILE A 29 20.42 -5.87 -20.84
CA ILE A 29 19.87 -5.30 -19.61
C ILE A 29 19.36 -6.43 -18.70
N PRO A 30 19.86 -6.53 -17.45
CA PRO A 30 19.45 -7.58 -16.53
C PRO A 30 17.98 -7.40 -16.12
N SER A 31 17.26 -8.52 -16.05
CA SER A 31 15.87 -8.57 -15.64
C SER A 31 15.65 -9.74 -14.69
N PHE A 32 14.92 -9.51 -13.61
CA PHE A 32 14.56 -10.52 -12.61
C PHE A 32 13.11 -11.02 -12.78
N GLU A 33 12.40 -10.49 -13.77
CA GLU A 33 11.02 -10.87 -14.04
C GLU A 33 10.90 -12.23 -14.73
N THR A 34 9.74 -12.86 -14.54
CA THR A 34 9.35 -14.08 -15.27
C THR A 34 8.30 -13.75 -16.32
N GLY A 35 8.44 -14.36 -17.51
CA GLY A 35 7.57 -14.10 -18.67
C GLY A 35 8.04 -12.95 -19.56
N THR A 36 7.83 -13.10 -20.87
CA THR A 36 8.31 -12.16 -21.90
C THR A 36 7.79 -10.73 -21.67
N ARG A 37 6.51 -10.56 -21.37
CA ARG A 37 5.88 -9.26 -21.12
C ARG A 37 6.54 -8.48 -19.97
N HIS A 38 6.77 -9.13 -18.83
CA HIS A 38 7.35 -8.48 -17.66
C HIS A 38 8.84 -8.20 -17.86
N LYS A 39 9.60 -9.12 -18.50
CA LYS A 39 11.00 -8.89 -18.86
C LYS A 39 11.16 -7.71 -19.80
N THR A 40 10.34 -7.63 -20.84
CA THR A 40 10.33 -6.49 -21.77
C THR A 40 9.98 -5.20 -21.04
N ALA A 41 8.96 -5.22 -20.18
CA ALA A 41 8.55 -4.03 -19.44
C ALA A 41 9.68 -3.49 -18.52
N GLU A 42 10.32 -4.38 -17.76
CA GLU A 42 11.43 -4.01 -16.87
C GLU A 42 12.61 -3.45 -17.67
N ARG A 43 12.99 -4.11 -18.77
CA ARG A 43 14.12 -3.66 -19.60
C ARG A 43 13.85 -2.34 -20.29
N VAL A 44 12.66 -2.15 -20.85
CA VAL A 44 12.26 -0.87 -21.47
C VAL A 44 12.29 0.25 -20.43
N ALA A 45 11.79 0.01 -19.21
CA ALA A 45 11.81 1.01 -18.14
C ALA A 45 13.23 1.37 -17.70
N LYS A 46 14.13 0.38 -17.61
CA LYS A 46 15.55 0.59 -17.30
C LYS A 46 16.27 1.36 -18.41
N GLN A 47 16.06 0.98 -19.66
CA GLN A 47 16.73 1.56 -20.83
C GLN A 47 16.31 3.00 -21.10
N THR A 48 15.01 3.28 -20.98
CA THR A 48 14.43 4.58 -21.36
C THR A 48 14.24 5.53 -20.18
N GLY A 49 14.28 5.02 -18.95
CA GLY A 49 13.91 5.78 -17.74
C GLY A 49 12.42 6.13 -17.65
N GLN A 50 11.61 5.67 -18.61
CA GLN A 50 10.19 5.98 -18.71
C GLN A 50 9.34 5.02 -17.87
N LEU A 51 8.09 5.44 -17.63
CA LEU A 51 7.08 4.62 -16.99
C LEU A 51 6.62 3.51 -17.93
N VAL A 52 6.70 2.26 -17.50
CA VAL A 52 6.18 1.11 -18.25
C VAL A 52 5.24 0.31 -17.37
N ILE A 53 4.05 0.00 -17.90
CA ILE A 53 3.00 -0.73 -17.17
C ILE A 53 2.81 -2.10 -17.84
N SER A 54 2.91 -3.16 -17.04
CA SER A 54 2.60 -4.53 -17.45
C SER A 54 1.36 -5.03 -16.72
N ILE A 55 0.42 -5.59 -17.48
CA ILE A 55 -0.80 -6.19 -16.93
C ILE A 55 -0.73 -7.71 -17.15
N SER A 56 -0.76 -8.47 -16.07
CA SER A 56 -0.87 -9.93 -16.09
C SER A 56 -2.33 -10.33 -16.01
N GLN A 57 -2.91 -10.74 -17.15
CA GLN A 57 -4.32 -11.09 -17.23
C GLN A 57 -4.68 -12.30 -16.35
N ARG A 58 -3.84 -13.35 -16.35
CA ARG A 58 -4.10 -14.56 -15.55
C ARG A 58 -4.09 -14.29 -14.05
N ARG A 59 -3.21 -13.39 -13.59
CA ARG A 59 -3.05 -13.09 -12.16
C ARG A 59 -3.89 -11.89 -11.71
N ASN A 60 -4.49 -11.16 -12.64
CA ASN A 60 -5.13 -9.86 -12.40
C ASN A 60 -4.21 -8.87 -11.66
N ILE A 61 -2.92 -8.84 -12.03
CA ILE A 61 -1.91 -7.99 -11.39
C ILE A 61 -1.44 -6.92 -12.37
N ILE A 62 -1.41 -5.67 -11.92
CA ILE A 62 -0.80 -4.54 -12.63
C ILE A 62 0.55 -4.25 -11.98
N THR A 63 1.61 -4.25 -12.78
CA THR A 63 2.98 -3.92 -12.34
C THR A 63 3.48 -2.69 -13.07
N ILE A 64 4.01 -1.74 -12.33
CA ILE A 64 4.62 -0.51 -12.80
C ILE A 64 6.13 -0.63 -12.69
N TYR A 65 6.85 -0.23 -13.74
CA TYR A 65 8.31 -0.14 -13.77
C TYR A 65 8.73 1.29 -14.12
N ARG A 66 9.79 1.79 -13.47
CA ARG A 66 10.42 3.09 -13.81
C ARG A 66 11.90 3.04 -13.44
N GLY A 67 12.80 3.03 -14.42
CA GLY A 67 14.21 2.77 -14.16
C GLY A 67 14.38 1.42 -13.44
N ASN A 68 15.04 1.43 -12.28
CA ASN A 68 15.22 0.25 -11.43
C ASN A 68 14.06 -0.01 -10.45
N TRP A 69 13.05 0.85 -10.41
CA TRP A 69 11.90 0.71 -9.52
C TRP A 69 10.85 -0.21 -10.11
N LYS A 70 10.28 -1.06 -9.25
CA LYS A 70 9.15 -1.93 -9.52
C LYS A 70 8.10 -1.75 -8.44
N TYR A 71 6.85 -1.56 -8.83
CA TYR A 71 5.72 -1.49 -7.93
C TYR A 71 4.56 -2.34 -8.41
N ILE A 72 3.97 -3.14 -7.52
CA ILE A 72 2.80 -3.97 -7.82
C ILE A 72 1.58 -3.26 -7.26
N ILE A 73 0.66 -2.86 -8.13
CA ILE A 73 -0.61 -2.25 -7.71
C ILE A 73 -1.44 -3.34 -7.05
N ARG A 74 -1.83 -3.10 -5.80
CA ARG A 74 -2.75 -3.97 -5.06
C ARG A 74 -4.18 -3.64 -5.44
N ASP A 75 -5.03 -4.64 -5.42
CA ASP A 75 -6.48 -4.46 -5.59
C ASP A 75 -7.01 -3.48 -4.52
N VAL A 76 -7.89 -2.57 -4.94
CA VAL A 76 -8.52 -1.58 -4.05
C VAL A 76 -9.22 -2.27 -2.88
N SER A 77 -9.87 -3.40 -3.13
CA SER A 77 -10.57 -4.20 -2.12
C SER A 77 -9.60 -4.69 -1.03
N VAL A 78 -8.38 -5.07 -1.41
CA VAL A 78 -7.35 -5.53 -0.46
C VAL A 78 -6.84 -4.35 0.37
N ILE A 79 -6.69 -3.17 -0.23
CA ILE A 79 -6.29 -1.94 0.48
C ILE A 79 -7.38 -1.55 1.49
N LEU A 80 -8.63 -1.50 1.05
CA LEU A 80 -9.77 -1.18 1.91
C LEU A 80 -9.96 -2.18 3.04
N ALA A 81 -9.81 -3.48 2.78
CA ALA A 81 -9.89 -4.51 3.82
C ALA A 81 -8.83 -4.30 4.91
N LYS A 82 -7.58 -3.97 4.53
CA LYS A 82 -6.51 -3.67 5.49
C LYS A 82 -6.79 -2.39 6.28
N ALA A 83 -7.25 -1.34 5.62
CA ALA A 83 -7.61 -0.09 6.28
C ALA A 83 -8.74 -0.30 7.31
N ASN A 84 -9.79 -1.03 6.94
CA ASN A 84 -10.90 -1.37 7.84
C ASN A 84 -10.43 -2.21 9.02
N GLN A 85 -9.54 -3.18 8.80
CA GLN A 85 -8.97 -3.99 9.88
C GLN A 85 -8.17 -3.13 10.86
N ALA A 86 -7.36 -2.20 10.35
CA ALA A 86 -6.55 -1.31 11.18
C ALA A 86 -7.44 -0.33 11.97
N LEU A 87 -8.46 0.24 11.33
CA LEU A 87 -9.44 1.11 11.99
C LEU A 87 -10.21 0.38 13.09
N SER A 88 -10.70 -0.84 12.81
CA SER A 88 -11.39 -1.66 13.83
C SER A 88 -10.48 -1.99 15.02
N THR A 89 -9.18 -2.16 14.76
CA THR A 89 -8.20 -2.38 15.83
C THR A 89 -8.04 -1.12 16.68
N LEU A 90 -7.87 0.05 16.06
CA LEU A 90 -7.79 1.34 16.75
C LEU A 90 -9.03 1.61 17.60
N GLU A 91 -10.23 1.35 17.08
CA GLU A 91 -11.49 1.50 17.82
C GLU A 91 -11.54 0.63 19.07
N LYS A 92 -11.06 -0.62 19.00
CA LYS A 92 -10.98 -1.51 20.18
C LYS A 92 -10.04 -0.95 21.24
N TYR A 93 -8.83 -0.51 20.85
CA TYR A 93 -7.88 0.10 21.79
C TYR A 93 -8.45 1.37 22.42
N ARG A 94 -9.11 2.22 21.62
CA ARG A 94 -9.77 3.44 22.10
C ARG A 94 -10.89 3.13 23.09
N SER A 95 -11.71 2.12 22.81
CA SER A 95 -12.80 1.70 23.70
C SER A 95 -12.28 1.25 25.07
N VAL A 96 -11.22 0.43 25.09
CA VAL A 96 -10.59 -0.01 26.34
C VAL A 96 -9.97 1.17 27.09
N PHE A 97 -9.28 2.08 26.39
CA PHE A 97 -8.73 3.30 26.99
C PHE A 97 -9.83 4.16 27.62
N GLN A 98 -10.94 4.38 26.91
CA GLN A 98 -12.07 5.16 27.41
C GLN A 98 -12.66 4.53 28.67
N GLN A 99 -12.81 3.20 28.70
CA GLN A 99 -13.28 2.50 29.89
C GLN A 99 -12.33 2.67 31.08
N SER A 100 -11.01 2.55 30.86
CA SER A 100 -10.02 2.79 31.91
C SER A 100 -10.09 4.23 32.45
N LEU A 101 -10.34 5.21 31.57
CA LEU A 101 -10.47 6.61 31.94
C LEU A 101 -11.74 6.85 32.78
N THR A 102 -12.87 6.27 32.39
CA THR A 102 -14.12 6.31 33.16
C THR A 102 -13.94 5.71 34.55
N ASN A 103 -13.26 4.58 34.66
CA ASN A 103 -12.98 3.94 35.94
C ASN A 103 -12.07 4.81 36.83
N LEU A 104 -11.05 5.43 36.25
CA LEU A 104 -10.17 6.35 36.99
C LEU A 104 -10.95 7.57 37.50
N SER A 105 -11.83 8.16 36.69
CA SER A 105 -12.69 9.27 37.14
C SER A 105 -13.61 8.89 38.29
N ALA A 106 -14.12 7.65 38.32
CA ALA A 106 -14.95 7.18 39.43
C ALA A 106 -14.12 7.03 40.72
N LEU A 107 -12.92 6.46 40.63
CA LEU A 107 -12.00 6.35 41.77
C LEU A 107 -11.53 7.73 42.27
N GLU A 108 -11.35 8.68 41.35
CA GLU A 108 -11.00 10.08 41.67
C GLU A 108 -12.11 10.75 42.47
N PHE A 109 -13.37 10.53 42.10
CA PHE A 109 -14.51 11.07 42.83
C PHE A 109 -14.63 10.52 44.27
N GLU A 110 -14.19 9.27 44.49
CA GLU A 110 -14.22 8.62 45.80
C GLU A 110 -12.92 8.81 46.61
N ASP A 111 -11.93 9.55 46.10
CA ASP A 111 -10.58 9.68 46.67
C ASP A 111 -9.86 8.32 46.88
N LEU A 112 -10.13 7.34 46.01
CA LEU A 112 -9.59 5.96 46.07
C LEU A 112 -8.53 5.66 45.00
N VAL A 113 -8.02 6.68 44.31
CA VAL A 113 -7.05 6.52 43.22
C VAL A 113 -5.73 5.95 43.72
N THR A 114 -5.24 4.92 43.04
CA THR A 114 -3.89 4.40 43.24
C THR A 114 -2.96 4.74 42.08
N LEU A 115 -1.65 4.65 42.31
CA LEU A 115 -0.65 4.80 41.25
C LEU A 115 -0.89 3.81 40.09
N THR A 116 -1.37 2.60 40.39
CA THR A 116 -1.65 1.55 39.41
C THR A 116 -2.77 1.95 38.44
N ASP A 117 -3.78 2.67 38.91
CA ASP A 117 -4.89 3.14 38.08
C ASP A 117 -4.40 4.17 37.05
N VAL A 118 -3.58 5.12 37.52
CA VAL A 118 -2.96 6.15 36.68
C VAL A 118 -2.01 5.54 35.65
N THR A 119 -1.13 4.62 36.06
CA THR A 119 -0.17 3.99 35.13
C THR A 119 -0.89 3.12 34.09
N THR A 120 -2.00 2.47 34.46
CA THR A 120 -2.83 1.69 33.52
C THR A 120 -3.44 2.59 32.44
N VAL A 121 -4.02 3.74 32.82
CA VAL A 121 -4.59 4.70 31.86
C VAL A 121 -3.51 5.26 30.93
N LEU A 122 -2.34 5.61 31.45
CA LEU A 122 -1.20 6.07 30.65
C LEU A 122 -0.73 5.02 29.64
N GLN A 123 -0.61 3.75 30.06
CA GLN A 123 -0.24 2.65 29.18
C GLN A 123 -1.27 2.47 28.04
N ARG A 124 -2.56 2.55 28.36
CA ARG A 124 -3.65 2.45 27.38
C ARG A 124 -3.63 3.60 26.37
N SER A 125 -3.37 4.83 26.83
CA SER A 125 -3.19 6.00 25.96
C SER A 125 -2.03 5.81 24.98
N GLN A 126 -0.88 5.31 25.46
CA GLN A 126 0.28 5.03 24.61
C GLN A 126 -0.01 3.96 23.55
N MET A 127 -0.76 2.91 23.89
CA MET A 127 -1.16 1.90 22.90
C MET A 127 -2.07 2.48 21.81
N VAL A 128 -3.02 3.36 22.15
CA VAL A 128 -3.85 4.05 21.16
C VAL A 128 -2.99 4.91 20.22
N ASN A 129 -2.08 5.71 20.77
CA ASN A 129 -1.18 6.57 19.98
C ASN A 129 -0.28 5.76 19.05
N ARG A 130 0.25 4.62 19.51
CA ARG A 130 1.09 3.75 18.70
C ARG A 130 0.33 3.18 17.51
N ILE A 131 -0.89 2.67 17.71
CA ILE A 131 -1.69 2.12 16.62
C ILE A 131 -2.12 3.23 15.66
N ALA A 132 -2.45 4.43 16.15
CA ALA A 132 -2.77 5.57 15.30
C ALA A 132 -1.59 5.94 14.37
N TRP A 133 -0.36 5.96 14.91
CA TRP A 133 0.86 6.20 14.14
C TRP A 133 1.18 5.11 13.11
N GLU A 134 0.83 3.86 13.37
CA GLU A 134 1.05 2.75 12.43
C GLU A 134 0.04 2.75 11.25
N ILE A 135 -1.07 3.48 11.37
CA ILE A 135 -2.12 3.59 10.35
C ILE A 135 -1.87 4.74 9.35
N GLU A 136 -1.14 5.78 9.78
CA GLU A 136 -0.76 6.94 8.96
C GLU A 136 0.34 6.60 7.93
#